data_AF-A0A7N0UE25-F1
#
_entry.id   AF-A0A7N0UE25-F1
#
_cell.length_a   1.000
_cell.length_b   1.000
_cell.length_c   1.000
_cell.angle_alpha   90.00
_cell.angle_beta   90.00
_cell.angle_gamma   90.00
#
_symmetry.space_group_name_H-M   'P 1'
#
loop_
_entity.id
_entity.type
_entity.pdbx_description
1 polymer ?
#
loop_
_entity_poly.entity_id
_entity_poly.type
_entity_poly.pdbx_seq_one_letter_code
_entity_poly.pdbx_strand_id
1 'polypeptide(L)'
;MSLLSDLMNLNLSDTTEKVIAEYIWIGGSGLDLRSKARTLSGPVSDPSKLPRWNYDGSSTGQAPGEDSEVILYPQAVFRDPFRRGKNILVMCDAYTPAGDPIPNNNRLAAAKIFSSPAVVAEEPWYGIEQEYTLLQKDTSWPLGWPTGGYPGPQGPYYCGIGADKAFGRDIVDSHYKACLFAGINISGINGEVMPGQWEFQVGPAVGISAGDELWVARYILERIAEITGVVVSFDPKPIKVFFLSSFCSQFLHFFFATSTPAQAKKRPAQKLNVIDRCWRPDPHWVTNREHLATCSVGFAGKMSNNIGEGLVHYVVTDPSDDPVNPRPGTLRYGATVINHKVWITFQRDMRIKLKQPLLVSSFTTIDGRGSSIHIAEGSCLLLYKVTNVIIHSIRVHHCRPRPGGPVVAPGSQIRQMSATDGDAIRLVGSSKIWIDHNTFYQCTDGLLDVTRGSTDITISNNWFRNHDKVMLLGHDDGFLRDRNMKVTVIFNHFGPDLNQRMPRVRHGYAHVANNLYKGWRDYAIGGSMNPSIMSESNLFIAPNSAHKKITWRQDKQIQGRSWNFHSVNDVFVNGAYASLSKSTDVRLPHYNEEQNFRVANGRYVRALTRTSGALRCNERRRC
;
A
#
# COMPACT_ATOMS: atom_id res chain seq x y z
N MET A 1 26.66 4.72 41.20
CA MET A 1 25.91 3.71 40.43
C MET A 1 26.75 2.96 39.38
N SER A 2 28.02 3.32 39.07
CA SER A 2 28.77 2.64 37.99
C SER A 2 29.17 1.19 38.29
N LEU A 3 29.53 0.86 39.54
CA LEU A 3 30.10 -0.46 39.86
C LEU A 3 29.21 -1.65 39.46
N LEU A 4 27.89 -1.54 39.58
CA LEU A 4 26.98 -2.63 39.23
C LEU A 4 26.77 -2.75 37.71
N SER A 5 26.62 -1.62 37.01
CA SER A 5 26.52 -1.63 35.54
C SER A 5 27.80 -2.11 34.90
N ASP A 6 28.96 -1.81 35.50
CA ASP A 6 30.27 -2.26 35.02
C ASP A 6 30.36 -3.79 35.09
N LEU A 7 29.92 -4.40 36.21
CA LEU A 7 29.84 -5.85 36.36
C LEU A 7 28.84 -6.50 35.38
N MET A 8 27.67 -5.90 35.19
CA MET A 8 26.65 -6.43 34.26
C MET A 8 27.11 -6.40 32.80
N ASN A 9 27.99 -5.47 32.43
CA ASN A 9 28.45 -5.27 31.05
C ASN A 9 29.86 -5.83 30.79
N LEU A 10 30.39 -6.68 31.68
CA LEU A 10 31.68 -7.34 31.45
C LEU A 10 31.68 -8.11 30.14
N ASN A 11 32.67 -7.84 29.29
CA ASN A 11 32.86 -8.57 28.06
C ASN A 11 33.54 -9.92 28.33
N LEU A 12 32.73 -10.97 28.47
CA LEU A 12 33.23 -12.32 28.77
C LEU A 12 34.18 -12.86 27.68
N SER A 13 34.09 -12.37 26.44
CA SER A 13 34.95 -12.83 25.33
C SER A 13 36.42 -12.51 25.54
N ASP A 14 36.75 -11.57 26.44
CA ASP A 14 38.13 -11.23 26.78
C ASP A 14 38.75 -12.23 27.78
N THR A 15 37.93 -13.09 28.38
CA THR A 15 38.34 -13.98 29.48
C THR A 15 38.06 -15.46 29.23
N THR A 16 37.04 -15.80 28.44
CA THR A 16 36.64 -17.19 28.20
C THR A 16 35.84 -17.33 26.90
N GLU A 17 35.84 -18.53 26.33
CA GLU A 17 34.97 -18.89 25.20
C GLU A 17 33.57 -19.32 25.65
N LYS A 18 33.33 -19.49 26.96
CA LYS A 18 32.03 -19.85 27.49
C LYS A 18 30.98 -18.79 27.14
N VAL A 19 29.75 -19.24 26.89
CA VAL A 19 28.62 -18.36 26.60
C VAL A 19 27.47 -18.63 27.55
N ILE A 20 26.64 -17.62 27.78
CA ILE A 20 25.40 -17.73 28.54
C ILE A 20 24.25 -17.89 27.54
N ALA A 21 23.44 -18.92 27.75
CA ALA A 21 22.21 -19.17 26.99
C ALA A 21 21.00 -19.01 27.91
N GLU A 22 20.14 -18.04 27.61
CA GLU A 22 18.87 -17.78 28.29
C GLU A 22 17.75 -18.60 27.62
N TYR A 23 17.25 -19.62 28.29
CA TYR A 23 16.17 -20.48 27.79
C TYR A 23 14.84 -19.84 28.16
N ILE A 24 14.01 -19.53 27.17
CA ILE A 24 12.74 -18.81 27.29
C ILE A 24 11.60 -19.78 26.92
N TRP A 25 10.52 -19.78 27.70
CA TRP A 25 9.32 -20.56 27.41
C TRP A 25 8.04 -19.84 27.86
N ILE A 26 6.90 -20.35 27.38
CA ILE A 26 5.56 -19.87 27.74
C ILE A 26 5.07 -20.68 28.95
N GLY A 27 4.69 -19.98 30.02
CA GLY A 27 4.17 -20.54 31.26
C GLY A 27 2.71 -20.98 31.19
N GLY A 28 2.18 -21.48 32.31
CA GLY A 28 0.88 -22.15 32.37
C GLY A 28 -0.33 -21.28 32.01
N SER A 29 -0.24 -19.95 32.12
CA SER A 29 -1.35 -19.07 31.69
C SER A 29 -1.49 -19.00 30.17
N GLY A 30 -0.46 -19.41 29.42
CA GLY A 30 -0.38 -19.26 27.97
C GLY A 30 0.02 -17.86 27.50
N LEU A 31 0.20 -16.90 28.41
CA LEU A 31 0.67 -15.54 28.14
C LEU A 31 1.93 -15.16 28.92
N ASP A 32 2.13 -15.74 30.11
CA ASP A 32 3.29 -15.45 30.95
C ASP A 32 4.58 -16.02 30.35
N LEU A 33 5.59 -15.17 30.15
CA LEU A 33 6.92 -15.59 29.71
C LEU A 33 7.80 -15.90 30.92
N ARG A 34 8.56 -16.99 30.81
CA ARG A 34 9.51 -17.44 31.83
C ARG A 34 10.86 -17.68 31.18
N SER A 35 11.94 -17.46 31.93
CA SER A 35 13.26 -17.82 31.45
C SER A 35 14.22 -18.21 32.57
N LYS A 36 15.29 -18.91 32.20
CA LYS A 36 16.47 -19.10 33.05
C LYS A 36 17.72 -19.31 32.20
N ALA A 37 18.88 -18.97 32.76
CA ALA A 37 20.15 -19.01 32.03
C ALA A 37 21.05 -20.17 32.44
N ARG A 38 21.78 -20.76 31.49
CA ARG A 38 22.89 -21.70 31.74
C ARG A 38 24.16 -21.27 31.01
N THR A 39 25.29 -21.74 31.53
CA THR A 39 26.59 -21.62 30.85
C THR A 39 26.78 -22.79 29.88
N LEU A 40 27.22 -22.49 28.66
CA LEU A 40 27.66 -23.45 27.66
C LEU A 40 29.17 -23.30 27.43
N SER A 41 29.82 -24.37 26.95
CA SER A 41 31.27 -24.40 26.74
C SER A 41 31.74 -23.49 25.60
N GLY A 42 30.85 -23.14 24.67
CA GLY A 42 31.17 -22.29 23.52
C GLY A 42 29.93 -21.80 22.78
N PRO A 43 30.10 -20.92 21.78
CA PRO A 43 29.01 -20.37 20.98
C PRO A 43 28.26 -21.45 20.18
N VAL A 44 26.94 -21.36 20.15
CA VAL A 44 26.06 -22.26 19.38
C VAL A 44 25.06 -21.44 18.59
N SER A 45 25.00 -21.64 17.27
CA SER A 45 24.06 -20.95 16.37
C SER A 45 22.92 -21.84 15.88
N ASP A 46 23.09 -23.16 15.96
CA ASP A 46 22.10 -24.16 15.53
C ASP A 46 21.30 -24.63 16.75
N PRO A 47 19.98 -24.37 16.81
CA PRO A 47 19.15 -24.79 17.95
C PRO A 47 19.23 -26.29 18.24
N SER A 48 19.41 -27.13 17.22
CA SER A 48 19.45 -28.59 17.39
C SER A 48 20.68 -29.10 18.15
N LYS A 49 21.75 -28.28 18.23
CA LYS A 49 22.98 -28.59 18.97
C LYS A 49 22.94 -28.11 20.42
N LEU A 50 21.90 -27.37 20.80
CA LEU A 50 21.73 -26.93 22.18
C LEU A 50 21.22 -28.10 23.04
N PRO A 51 21.74 -28.25 24.28
CA PRO A 51 21.23 -29.27 25.17
C PRO A 51 19.77 -28.96 25.52
N ARG A 52 18.94 -30.01 25.56
CA ARG A 52 17.64 -29.91 26.24
C ARG A 52 17.87 -29.54 27.70
N TRP A 53 16.85 -28.94 28.29
CA TRP A 53 16.85 -28.63 29.71
C TRP A 53 15.50 -28.92 30.32
N ASN A 54 15.35 -28.70 31.61
CA ASN A 54 14.13 -28.97 32.35
C ASN A 54 13.80 -27.76 33.22
N TYR A 55 12.59 -27.68 33.77
CA TYR A 55 12.22 -26.76 34.84
C TYR A 55 11.14 -27.40 35.72
N ASP A 56 10.87 -26.75 36.84
CA ASP A 56 9.77 -27.12 37.74
C ASP A 56 8.46 -26.55 37.19
N GLY A 57 7.68 -27.42 36.54
CA GLY A 57 6.37 -27.13 35.99
C GLY A 57 5.28 -26.93 37.04
N SER A 58 5.47 -27.40 38.28
CA SER A 58 4.50 -27.14 39.36
C SER A 58 4.46 -25.66 39.73
N SER A 59 5.61 -25.00 39.69
CA SER A 59 5.77 -23.56 39.92
C SER A 59 5.25 -22.67 38.78
N THR A 60 4.84 -23.27 37.66
CA THR A 60 4.29 -22.54 36.51
C THR A 60 2.88 -23.00 36.14
N GLY A 61 2.27 -23.92 36.90
CA GLY A 61 0.95 -24.48 36.61
C GLY A 61 0.91 -25.39 35.38
N GLN A 62 2.02 -26.05 35.05
CA GLN A 62 2.19 -26.90 33.87
C GLN A 62 2.39 -28.38 34.20
N ALA A 63 2.61 -28.72 35.47
CA ALA A 63 2.75 -30.08 35.97
C ALA A 63 2.26 -30.18 37.44
N PRO A 64 1.78 -31.35 37.90
CA PRO A 64 1.47 -31.56 39.32
C PRO A 64 2.75 -31.61 40.17
N GLY A 65 2.64 -31.41 41.48
CA GLY A 65 3.81 -31.39 42.37
C GLY A 65 4.52 -32.74 42.55
N GLU A 66 3.83 -33.86 42.30
CA GLU A 66 4.36 -35.22 42.43
C GLU A 66 5.18 -35.68 41.20
N ASP A 67 4.95 -35.06 40.05
CA ASP A 67 5.74 -35.21 38.82
C ASP A 67 5.90 -33.83 38.17
N SER A 68 6.77 -33.03 38.78
CA SER A 68 6.88 -31.60 38.49
C SER A 68 7.78 -31.27 37.31
N GLU A 69 8.47 -32.25 36.72
CA GLU A 69 9.49 -32.00 35.71
C GLU A 69 8.87 -31.72 34.34
N VAL A 70 9.27 -30.62 33.71
CA VAL A 70 8.91 -30.29 32.32
C VAL A 70 10.17 -30.01 31.52
N ILE A 71 10.26 -30.59 30.33
CA ILE A 71 11.45 -30.58 29.47
C ILE A 71 11.33 -29.47 28.41
N LEU A 72 12.37 -28.64 28.32
CA LEU A 72 12.57 -27.58 27.33
C LEU A 72 13.35 -28.10 26.13
N TYR A 73 12.75 -27.90 24.96
CA TYR A 73 13.33 -28.24 23.67
C TYR A 73 13.75 -26.93 22.98
N PRO A 74 15.04 -26.71 22.68
CA PRO A 74 15.49 -25.52 21.95
C PRO A 74 14.94 -25.48 20.53
N GLN A 75 14.38 -24.34 20.12
CA GLN A 75 13.72 -24.21 18.82
C GLN A 75 14.29 -23.08 17.95
N ALA A 76 14.60 -21.92 18.55
CA ALA A 76 15.18 -20.79 17.85
C ALA A 76 16.23 -20.09 18.72
N VAL A 77 17.26 -19.53 18.07
CA VAL A 77 18.38 -18.86 18.73
C VAL A 77 18.47 -17.42 18.25
N PHE A 78 18.59 -16.49 19.20
CA PHE A 78 18.73 -15.06 18.97
C PHE A 78 19.92 -14.53 19.78
N ARG A 79 20.48 -13.39 19.40
CA ARG A 79 21.53 -12.76 20.22
C ARG A 79 20.92 -12.11 21.46
N ASP A 80 21.57 -12.22 22.60
CA ASP A 80 21.11 -11.59 23.85
C ASP A 80 21.48 -10.09 23.86
N PRO A 81 20.52 -9.15 23.74
CA PRO A 81 20.81 -7.72 23.72
C PRO A 81 21.21 -7.16 25.10
N PHE A 82 20.92 -7.90 26.17
CA PHE A 82 21.21 -7.49 27.55
C PHE A 82 22.64 -7.88 27.94
N ARG A 83 23.00 -9.15 27.71
CA ARG A 83 24.35 -9.66 28.03
C ARG A 83 25.38 -9.41 26.93
N ARG A 84 24.91 -9.17 25.69
CA ARG A 84 25.74 -8.87 24.51
C ARG A 84 26.81 -9.96 24.24
N GLY A 85 27.83 -9.63 23.47
CA GLY A 85 28.90 -10.57 23.11
C GLY A 85 28.37 -11.78 22.32
N LYS A 86 28.87 -12.97 22.66
CA LYS A 86 28.46 -14.24 22.05
C LYS A 86 27.30 -14.93 22.81
N ASN A 87 26.66 -14.24 23.76
CA ASN A 87 25.55 -14.77 24.55
C ASN A 87 24.24 -14.80 23.74
N ILE A 88 23.34 -15.72 24.07
CA ILE A 88 22.16 -16.01 23.26
C ILE A 88 20.87 -16.11 24.08
N LEU A 89 19.76 -15.75 23.45
CA LEU A 89 18.41 -16.11 23.85
C LEU A 89 17.99 -17.36 23.07
N VAL A 90 17.31 -18.28 23.74
CA VAL A 90 16.86 -19.55 23.18
C VAL A 90 15.36 -19.67 23.40
N MET A 91 14.58 -19.55 22.34
CA MET A 91 13.14 -19.82 22.40
C MET A 91 12.93 -21.33 22.45
N CYS A 92 12.16 -21.80 23.43
CA CYS A 92 11.86 -23.20 23.65
C CYS A 92 10.36 -23.50 23.53
N ASP A 93 10.05 -24.74 23.16
CA ASP A 93 8.78 -25.37 23.48
C ASP A 93 8.96 -26.44 24.57
N ALA A 94 7.84 -26.93 25.10
CA ALA A 94 7.83 -27.68 26.35
C ALA A 94 7.09 -29.03 26.23
N TYR A 95 7.64 -30.03 26.92
CA TYR A 95 7.21 -31.44 26.86
C TYR A 95 7.28 -32.09 28.24
N THR A 96 6.50 -33.15 28.44
CA THR A 96 6.64 -34.04 29.60
C THR A 96 7.96 -34.82 29.50
N PRO A 97 8.43 -35.45 30.61
CA PRO A 97 9.61 -36.32 30.58
C PRO A 97 9.45 -37.52 29.63
N ALA A 98 8.22 -37.98 29.40
CA ALA A 98 7.90 -39.03 28.42
C ALA A 98 8.04 -38.56 26.96
N GLY A 99 8.18 -37.25 26.71
CA GLY A 99 8.33 -36.66 25.39
C GLY A 99 7.03 -36.19 24.76
N ASP A 100 5.92 -36.16 25.50
CA ASP A 100 4.63 -35.67 25.04
C ASP A 100 4.53 -34.14 25.16
N PRO A 101 3.89 -33.43 24.21
CA PRO A 101 3.70 -31.99 24.34
C PRO A 101 2.78 -31.67 25.53
N ILE A 102 3.16 -30.69 26.35
CA ILE A 102 2.26 -30.21 27.41
C ILE A 102 1.03 -29.49 26.80
N PRO A 103 -0.12 -29.43 27.50
CA PRO A 103 -1.38 -28.96 26.91
C PRO A 103 -1.34 -27.54 26.32
N ASN A 104 -0.52 -26.64 26.86
CA ASN A 104 -0.38 -25.26 26.38
C ASN A 104 0.76 -25.08 25.34
N ASN A 105 1.39 -26.17 24.88
CA ASN A 105 2.36 -26.12 23.78
C ASN A 105 1.66 -26.00 22.42
N ASN A 106 1.26 -24.76 22.10
CA ASN A 106 0.65 -24.42 20.80
C ASN A 106 1.66 -24.45 19.65
N ARG A 107 2.96 -24.38 19.94
CA ARG A 107 4.01 -24.33 18.92
C ARG A 107 4.09 -25.63 18.14
N LEU A 108 3.94 -26.79 18.79
CA LEU A 108 4.00 -28.08 18.10
C LEU A 108 2.87 -28.23 17.06
N ALA A 109 1.65 -27.82 17.40
CA ALA A 109 0.53 -27.85 16.46
C ALA A 109 0.78 -26.93 15.25
N ALA A 110 1.28 -25.71 15.50
CA ALA A 110 1.68 -24.79 14.45
C ALA A 110 2.83 -25.35 13.59
N ALA A 111 3.84 -25.96 14.21
CA ALA A 111 4.98 -26.55 13.51
C ALA A 111 4.53 -27.70 12.58
N LYS A 112 3.57 -28.53 13.00
CA LYS A 112 2.97 -29.55 12.12
C LYS A 112 2.32 -28.94 10.88
N ILE A 113 1.57 -27.84 11.03
CA ILE A 113 0.95 -27.12 9.91
C ILE A 113 2.04 -26.56 8.99
N PHE A 114 3.03 -25.85 9.54
CA PHE A 114 4.10 -25.22 8.76
C PHE A 114 5.10 -26.19 8.14
N SER A 115 5.16 -27.42 8.63
CA SER A 115 5.96 -28.51 8.05
C SER A 115 5.20 -29.29 6.99
N SER A 116 3.89 -29.08 6.83
CA SER A 116 3.10 -29.70 5.76
C SER A 116 3.65 -29.27 4.41
N PRO A 117 3.96 -30.20 3.49
CA PRO A 117 4.52 -29.87 2.18
C PRO A 117 3.69 -28.84 1.40
N ALA A 118 2.36 -28.89 1.52
CA ALA A 118 1.46 -27.94 0.88
C ALA A 118 1.61 -26.51 1.43
N VAL A 119 1.91 -26.37 2.72
CA VAL A 119 2.12 -25.07 3.38
C VAL A 119 3.54 -24.57 3.14
N VAL A 120 4.54 -25.46 3.23
CA VAL A 120 5.94 -25.13 2.91
C VAL A 120 6.05 -24.59 1.48
N ALA A 121 5.36 -25.22 0.52
CA ALA A 121 5.36 -24.81 -0.88
C ALA A 121 4.75 -23.41 -1.11
N GLU A 122 3.84 -22.98 -0.23
CA GLU A 122 3.22 -21.66 -0.26
C GLU A 122 4.02 -20.58 0.49
N GLU A 123 5.12 -20.95 1.17
CA GLU A 123 6.02 -20.06 1.92
C GLU A 123 5.28 -18.89 2.61
N PRO A 124 4.40 -19.17 3.60
CA PRO A 124 3.51 -18.17 4.17
C PRO A 124 4.29 -17.14 4.98
N TRP A 125 4.13 -15.86 4.60
CA TRP A 125 4.70 -14.72 5.31
C TRP A 125 3.68 -14.10 6.25
N TYR A 126 4.16 -13.73 7.43
CA TYR A 126 3.43 -13.06 8.48
C TYR A 126 4.08 -11.72 8.79
N GLY A 127 3.27 -10.66 8.81
CA GLY A 127 3.56 -9.41 9.52
C GLY A 127 2.59 -9.29 10.68
N ILE A 128 3.08 -9.18 11.91
CA ILE A 128 2.24 -9.12 13.11
C ILE A 128 2.49 -7.79 13.81
N GLU A 129 1.43 -7.02 14.00
CA GLU A 129 1.46 -5.74 14.72
C GLU A 129 1.01 -5.98 16.17
N GLN A 130 1.94 -5.79 17.12
CA GLN A 130 1.70 -5.96 18.54
C GLN A 130 1.52 -4.61 19.21
N GLU A 131 0.27 -4.28 19.53
CA GLU A 131 -0.03 -3.20 20.46
C GLU A 131 0.23 -3.62 21.91
N TYR A 132 0.62 -2.67 22.76
CA TYR A 132 0.81 -2.88 24.19
C TYR A 132 0.63 -1.57 24.96
N THR A 133 0.45 -1.68 26.27
CA THR A 133 0.34 -0.51 27.16
C THR A 133 1.36 -0.60 28.28
N LEU A 134 2.07 0.52 28.49
CA LEU A 134 3.01 0.71 29.58
C LEU A 134 2.25 1.27 30.79
N LEU A 135 2.34 0.56 31.91
CA LEU A 135 1.66 0.85 33.15
C LEU A 135 2.68 1.22 34.25
N GLN A 136 2.31 2.20 35.07
CA GLN A 136 2.99 2.52 36.31
C GLN A 136 2.90 1.31 37.26
N LYS A 137 4.04 0.87 37.78
CA LYS A 137 4.14 -0.36 38.59
C LYS A 137 3.22 -0.38 39.82
N ASP A 138 3.16 0.72 40.55
CA ASP A 138 2.46 0.75 41.85
C ASP A 138 0.95 0.98 41.72
N THR A 139 0.53 1.65 40.65
CA THR A 139 -0.85 2.11 40.49
C THR A 139 -1.60 1.34 39.39
N SER A 140 -0.89 0.59 38.54
CA SER A 140 -1.42 -0.08 37.34
C SER A 140 -2.13 0.87 36.36
N TRP A 141 -1.87 2.17 36.43
CA TRP A 141 -2.36 3.16 35.47
C TRP A 141 -1.37 3.39 34.33
N PRO A 142 -1.81 3.76 33.12
CA PRO A 142 -0.89 3.98 32.01
C PRO A 142 0.10 5.12 32.28
N LEU A 143 1.30 5.01 31.71
CA LEU A 143 2.28 6.08 31.76
C LEU A 143 1.70 7.36 31.13
N GLY A 144 1.87 8.49 31.83
CA GLY A 144 1.34 9.79 31.39
C GLY A 144 -0.10 10.09 31.78
N TRP A 145 -0.80 9.16 32.45
CA TRP A 145 -2.10 9.46 33.05
C TRP A 145 -1.92 10.21 34.38
N PRO A 146 -2.74 11.23 34.66
CA PRO A 146 -2.76 11.87 35.97
C PRO A 146 -3.25 10.89 37.03
N THR A 147 -2.62 10.86 38.20
CA THR A 147 -3.02 9.99 39.32
C THR A 147 -4.49 10.25 39.69
N GLY A 148 -5.35 9.24 39.53
CA GLY A 148 -6.78 9.33 39.85
C GLY A 148 -7.64 10.10 38.83
N GLY A 149 -7.10 10.41 37.64
CA GLY A 149 -7.84 11.11 36.58
C GLY A 149 -7.64 10.48 35.19
N TYR A 150 -8.30 11.09 34.20
CA TYR A 150 -8.18 10.72 32.79
C TYR A 150 -7.31 11.74 32.05
N PRO A 151 -6.56 11.33 31.01
CA PRO A 151 -5.82 12.26 30.17
C PRO A 151 -6.77 13.18 29.39
N GLY A 152 -6.20 14.22 28.78
CA GLY A 152 -6.94 15.08 27.84
C GLY A 152 -7.54 14.30 26.66
N PRO A 153 -8.44 14.94 25.89
CA PRO A 153 -9.13 14.27 24.78
C PRO A 153 -8.17 13.70 23.74
N GLN A 154 -8.63 12.64 23.07
CA GLN A 154 -7.90 11.90 22.04
C GLN A 154 -7.43 12.83 20.90
N GLY A 155 -6.16 12.76 20.52
CA GLY A 155 -5.62 13.59 19.44
C GLY A 155 -4.10 13.76 19.44
N PRO A 156 -3.48 14.25 20.53
CA PRO A 156 -2.06 14.62 20.50
C PRO A 156 -1.08 13.44 20.66
N TYR A 157 -1.57 12.26 21.06
CA TYR A 157 -0.74 11.11 21.46
C TYR A 157 -0.28 10.25 20.29
N TYR A 158 -1.17 9.96 19.34
CA TYR A 158 -0.85 9.12 18.18
C TYR A 158 0.29 9.73 17.36
N CYS A 159 1.39 9.00 17.22
CA CYS A 159 2.64 9.49 16.62
C CYS A 159 3.14 10.84 17.19
N GLY A 160 2.74 11.19 18.41
CA GLY A 160 3.04 12.46 19.05
C GLY A 160 4.51 12.60 19.47
N ILE A 161 4.99 13.83 19.56
CA ILE A 161 6.31 14.18 20.10
C ILE A 161 6.16 15.25 21.19
N GLY A 162 7.05 15.21 22.19
CA GLY A 162 7.01 16.10 23.35
C GLY A 162 6.70 15.35 24.65
N ALA A 163 7.20 15.88 25.77
CA ALA A 163 7.10 15.27 27.10
C ALA A 163 5.65 15.16 27.61
N ASP A 164 4.74 15.97 27.06
CA ASP A 164 3.31 16.01 27.35
C ASP A 164 2.48 15.02 26.51
N LYS A 165 3.11 14.30 25.57
CA LYS A 165 2.41 13.46 24.58
C LYS A 165 2.99 12.04 24.48
N ALA A 166 4.31 11.90 24.49
CA ALA A 166 4.99 10.63 24.24
C ALA A 166 5.62 10.06 25.52
N PHE A 167 4.91 9.16 26.20
CA PHE A 167 5.32 8.58 27.47
C PHE A 167 5.92 7.18 27.27
N GLY A 168 7.18 6.97 27.69
CA GLY A 168 7.87 5.67 27.57
C GLY A 168 8.63 5.43 26.26
N ARG A 169 8.98 6.49 25.51
CA ARG A 169 9.72 6.36 24.24
C ARG A 169 11.11 5.74 24.43
N ASP A 170 11.73 5.94 25.58
CA ASP A 170 13.00 5.31 25.97
C ASP A 170 12.91 3.78 25.99
N ILE A 171 11.82 3.23 26.51
CA ILE A 171 11.52 1.79 26.48
C ILE A 171 11.36 1.34 25.02
N VAL A 172 10.57 2.06 24.23
CA VAL A 172 10.24 1.69 22.84
C VAL A 172 11.45 1.72 21.93
N ASP A 173 12.24 2.81 21.95
CA ASP A 173 13.42 2.94 21.09
C ASP A 173 14.54 1.97 21.51
N SER A 174 14.64 1.66 22.80
CA SER A 174 15.56 0.63 23.32
C SER A 174 15.13 -0.77 22.85
N HIS A 175 13.83 -1.08 22.93
CA HIS A 175 13.25 -2.32 22.44
C HIS A 175 13.49 -2.50 20.95
N TYR A 176 13.25 -1.46 20.16
CA TYR A 176 13.44 -1.52 18.71
C TYR A 176 14.89 -1.90 18.35
N LYS A 177 15.86 -1.23 18.97
CA LYS A 177 17.29 -1.54 18.75
C LYS A 177 17.68 -2.92 19.30
N ALA A 178 17.14 -3.32 20.45
CA ALA A 178 17.41 -4.62 21.05
C ALA A 178 16.90 -5.76 20.17
N CYS A 179 15.70 -5.64 19.59
CA CYS A 179 15.16 -6.61 18.63
C CYS A 179 16.00 -6.70 17.35
N LEU A 180 16.41 -5.55 16.78
CA LEU A 180 17.32 -5.53 15.63
C LEU A 180 18.67 -6.21 15.94
N PHE A 181 19.23 -5.94 17.12
CA PHE A 181 20.48 -6.58 17.57
C PHE A 181 20.32 -8.09 17.76
N ALA A 182 19.18 -8.53 18.33
CA ALA A 182 18.86 -9.93 18.57
C ALA A 182 18.67 -10.73 17.27
N GLY A 183 18.40 -10.04 16.15
CA GLY A 183 18.13 -10.64 14.84
C GLY A 183 16.64 -10.88 14.57
N ILE A 184 15.74 -10.26 15.35
CA ILE A 184 14.30 -10.28 15.10
C ILE A 184 13.99 -9.36 13.92
N ASN A 185 13.11 -9.78 13.01
CA ASN A 185 12.70 -8.98 11.86
C ASN A 185 11.65 -7.92 12.23
N ILE A 186 11.97 -7.07 13.20
CA ILE A 186 11.15 -5.93 13.59
C ILE A 186 11.18 -4.86 12.48
N SER A 187 10.01 -4.47 11.98
CA SER A 187 9.87 -3.61 10.79
C SER A 187 9.42 -2.19 11.08
N GLY A 188 8.90 -1.91 12.28
CA GLY A 188 8.53 -0.56 12.68
C GLY A 188 8.02 -0.47 14.12
N ILE A 189 7.80 0.77 14.55
CA ILE A 189 7.20 1.15 15.82
C ILE A 189 6.37 2.43 15.63
N ASN A 190 5.34 2.63 16.46
CA ASN A 190 4.64 3.90 16.57
C ASN A 190 4.03 4.09 17.97
N GLY A 191 3.85 5.35 18.36
CA GLY A 191 3.03 5.71 19.52
C GLY A 191 1.57 5.61 19.15
N GLU A 192 0.79 4.93 19.98
CA GLU A 192 -0.62 4.68 19.74
C GLU A 192 -1.53 5.79 20.28
N VAL A 193 -2.83 5.62 20.09
CA VAL A 193 -3.81 6.69 20.34
C VAL A 193 -4.01 7.01 21.83
N MET A 194 -3.79 6.05 22.74
CA MET A 194 -3.85 6.28 24.18
C MET A 194 -2.45 6.64 24.74
N PRO A 195 -2.32 7.61 25.66
CA PRO A 195 -1.05 7.87 26.32
C PRO A 195 -0.56 6.64 27.09
N GLY A 196 0.71 6.30 26.87
CA GLY A 196 1.34 5.08 27.37
C GLY A 196 1.11 3.83 26.51
N GLN A 197 0.33 3.92 25.43
CA GLN A 197 0.14 2.85 24.45
C GLN A 197 1.10 2.98 23.27
N TRP A 198 1.61 1.85 22.81
CA TRP A 198 2.58 1.76 21.74
C TRP A 198 2.35 0.51 20.91
N GLU A 199 2.94 0.50 19.72
CA GLU A 199 2.92 -0.65 18.81
C GLU A 199 4.33 -0.95 18.29
N PHE A 200 4.63 -2.24 18.10
CA PHE A 200 5.75 -2.69 17.28
C PHE A 200 5.27 -3.71 16.25
N GLN A 201 5.88 -3.71 15.06
CA GLN A 201 5.55 -4.65 13.99
C GLN A 201 6.71 -5.64 13.77
N VAL A 202 6.41 -6.95 13.75
CA VAL A 202 7.37 -8.02 13.41
C VAL A 202 6.99 -8.63 12.08
N GLY A 203 7.91 -8.59 11.11
CA GLY A 203 7.79 -9.26 9.83
C GLY A 203 8.23 -8.40 8.64
N PRO A 204 8.26 -8.99 7.43
CA PRO A 204 7.72 -10.31 7.09
C PRO A 204 8.58 -11.48 7.64
N ALA A 205 7.96 -12.38 8.40
CA ALA A 205 8.57 -13.61 8.94
C ALA A 205 7.86 -14.85 8.38
N VAL A 206 8.59 -15.93 8.08
CA VAL A 206 8.06 -17.08 7.33
C VAL A 206 7.63 -18.20 8.27
N GLY A 207 6.39 -18.64 8.14
CA GLY A 207 5.88 -19.83 8.82
C GLY A 207 6.05 -19.77 10.34
N ILE A 208 6.71 -20.80 10.90
CA ILE A 208 6.89 -20.96 12.34
C ILE A 208 7.74 -19.85 12.98
N SER A 209 8.66 -19.24 12.23
CA SER A 209 9.56 -18.21 12.78
C SER A 209 8.80 -16.96 13.21
N ALA A 210 7.65 -16.66 12.61
CA ALA A 210 6.83 -15.52 12.99
C ALA A 210 6.36 -15.59 14.45
N GLY A 211 5.99 -16.80 14.91
CA GLY A 211 5.64 -17.03 16.31
C GLY A 211 6.86 -16.92 17.23
N ASP A 212 7.98 -17.54 16.84
CA ASP A 212 9.21 -17.52 17.62
C ASP A 212 9.74 -16.09 17.82
N GLU A 213 9.80 -15.30 16.74
CA GLU A 213 10.23 -13.91 16.76
C GLU A 213 9.31 -13.01 17.58
N LEU A 214 7.99 -13.18 17.46
CA LEU A 214 7.03 -12.39 18.24
C LEU A 214 7.15 -12.65 19.75
N TRP A 215 7.28 -13.92 20.16
CA TRP A 215 7.44 -14.26 21.57
C TRP A 215 8.75 -13.74 22.15
N VAL A 216 9.85 -13.82 21.42
CA VAL A 216 11.12 -13.23 21.88
C VAL A 216 11.08 -11.70 21.85
N ALA A 217 10.34 -11.08 20.91
CA ALA A 217 10.11 -9.64 20.94
C ALA A 217 9.34 -9.20 22.19
N ARG A 218 8.32 -9.95 22.61
CA ARG A 218 7.60 -9.72 23.88
C ARG A 218 8.52 -9.89 25.09
N TYR A 219 9.36 -10.92 25.10
CA TYR A 219 10.34 -11.15 26.15
C TYR A 219 11.30 -9.95 26.31
N ILE A 220 11.87 -9.48 25.20
CA ILE A 220 12.79 -8.34 25.21
C ILE A 220 12.07 -7.07 25.71
N LEU A 221 10.82 -6.85 25.30
CA LEU A 221 10.03 -5.69 25.74
C LEU A 221 9.81 -5.71 27.26
N GLU A 222 9.36 -6.84 27.79
CA GLU A 222 9.06 -6.99 29.22
C GLU A 222 10.35 -6.88 30.07
N ARG A 223 11.48 -7.42 29.60
CA ARG A 223 12.79 -7.24 30.25
C ARG A 223 13.32 -5.81 30.21
N ILE A 224 13.03 -5.03 29.17
CA ILE A 224 13.38 -3.60 29.13
C ILE A 224 12.48 -2.80 30.07
N ALA A 225 11.19 -3.11 30.12
CA ALA A 225 10.26 -2.51 31.06
C ALA A 225 10.65 -2.82 32.52
N GLU A 226 11.12 -4.04 32.80
CA GLU A 226 11.69 -4.44 34.10
C GLU A 226 12.85 -3.51 34.52
N ILE A 227 13.80 -3.22 33.63
CA ILE A 227 14.94 -2.32 33.90
C ILE A 227 14.48 -0.90 34.25
N THR A 228 13.38 -0.45 33.65
CA THR A 228 12.82 0.90 33.85
C THR A 228 11.79 0.97 34.97
N GLY A 229 11.44 -0.17 35.60
CA GLY A 229 10.43 -0.24 36.66
C GLY A 229 9.00 -0.02 36.16
N VAL A 230 8.72 -0.34 34.91
CA VAL A 230 7.42 -0.19 34.24
C VAL A 230 6.82 -1.57 33.99
N VAL A 231 5.48 -1.68 34.07
CA VAL A 231 4.75 -2.92 33.79
C VAL A 231 4.23 -2.87 32.35
N VAL A 232 4.30 -3.98 31.62
CA VAL A 232 3.74 -4.10 30.27
C VAL A 232 2.44 -4.89 30.34
N SER A 233 1.41 -4.41 29.66
CA SER A 233 0.16 -5.16 29.47
C SER A 233 -0.12 -5.37 27.99
N PHE A 234 -0.30 -6.64 27.63
CA PHE A 234 -0.84 -7.11 26.34
C PHE A 234 -2.34 -7.42 26.43
N ASP A 235 -3.00 -7.08 27.54
CA ASP A 235 -4.45 -7.23 27.67
C ASP A 235 -5.13 -6.31 26.64
N PRO A 236 -6.04 -6.80 25.80
CA PRO A 236 -6.75 -5.97 24.85
C PRO A 236 -7.52 -4.83 25.50
N LYS A 237 -7.83 -4.89 26.81
CA LYS A 237 -8.48 -3.83 27.58
C LYS A 237 -7.77 -3.64 28.93
N PRO A 238 -6.61 -2.98 28.95
CA PRO A 238 -5.77 -2.88 30.15
C PRO A 238 -6.40 -2.05 31.27
N ILE A 239 -7.40 -1.19 30.96
CA ILE A 239 -8.10 -0.34 31.93
C ILE A 239 -9.58 -0.73 32.04
N LYS A 240 -9.98 -1.26 33.20
CA LYS A 240 -11.34 -1.72 33.50
C LYS A 240 -12.21 -0.57 34.03
N VAL A 241 -12.68 0.33 33.15
CA VAL A 241 -13.73 1.31 33.52
C VAL A 241 -14.88 1.30 32.50
N PHE A 242 -16.10 1.18 33.01
CA PHE A 242 -17.35 0.89 32.26
C PHE A 242 -17.69 1.91 31.15
N PHE A 243 -17.22 3.16 31.26
CA PHE A 243 -17.53 4.24 30.32
C PHE A 243 -16.54 4.44 29.16
N LEU A 244 -15.38 3.75 29.17
CA LEU A 244 -14.31 3.94 28.16
C LEU A 244 -14.02 2.68 27.35
N SER A 245 -14.88 1.65 27.41
CA SER A 245 -14.62 0.32 26.86
C SER A 245 -14.35 0.27 25.34
N SER A 246 -14.67 1.33 24.58
CA SER A 246 -14.35 1.47 23.14
C SER A 246 -13.06 2.26 22.86
N PHE A 247 -12.44 2.88 23.87
CA PHE A 247 -11.30 3.80 23.71
C PHE A 247 -9.94 3.18 24.09
N CYS A 248 -9.95 2.02 24.76
CA CYS A 248 -8.77 1.37 25.32
C CYS A 248 -8.67 -0.08 24.80
N SER A 249 -8.83 -0.27 23.48
CA SER A 249 -8.75 -1.58 22.84
C SER A 249 -7.40 -1.75 22.13
N GLN A 250 -6.62 -2.77 22.50
CA GLN A 250 -5.44 -3.18 21.76
C GLN A 250 -5.82 -4.22 20.69
N PHE A 251 -5.24 -4.12 19.50
CA PHE A 251 -5.43 -5.10 18.43
C PHE A 251 -4.12 -5.85 18.11
N LEU A 252 -4.27 -7.12 17.74
CA LEU A 252 -3.20 -7.90 17.13
C LEU A 252 -3.54 -8.07 15.65
N HIS A 253 -2.88 -7.33 14.77
CA HIS A 253 -3.14 -7.39 13.34
C HIS A 253 -2.22 -8.43 12.67
N PHE A 254 -2.80 -9.30 11.84
CA PHE A 254 -2.08 -10.28 11.03
C PHE A 254 -2.10 -9.88 9.55
N PHE A 255 -0.93 -9.70 8.97
CA PHE A 255 -0.72 -9.59 7.53
C PHE A 255 -0.20 -10.92 6.99
N PHE A 256 -1.04 -11.61 6.22
CA PHE A 256 -0.69 -12.89 5.60
C PHE A 256 -0.41 -12.71 4.10
N ALA A 257 0.70 -13.25 3.61
CA ALA A 257 1.00 -13.34 2.18
C ALA A 257 1.55 -14.73 1.84
N THR A 258 0.95 -15.45 0.89
CA THR A 258 1.52 -16.71 0.37
C THR A 258 2.33 -16.45 -0.90
N SER A 259 3.46 -17.12 -0.98
CA SER A 259 4.40 -17.16 -2.10
C SER A 259 4.09 -18.40 -2.95
N THR A 260 3.87 -18.20 -4.26
CA THR A 260 3.77 -19.30 -5.24
C THR A 260 5.15 -19.55 -5.85
N PRO A 261 5.61 -20.82 -5.95
CA PRO A 261 7.01 -21.12 -6.23
C PRO A 261 7.35 -21.03 -7.74
N ALA A 262 8.29 -20.13 -8.09
CA ALA A 262 9.23 -20.35 -9.20
C ALA A 262 10.44 -19.39 -9.10
N GLN A 263 11.62 -20.00 -8.90
CA GLN A 263 12.98 -19.54 -9.25
C GLN A 263 13.65 -18.44 -8.40
N ALA A 264 14.39 -18.89 -7.38
CA ALA A 264 15.48 -18.13 -6.77
C ALA A 264 16.76 -18.21 -7.62
N LYS A 265 17.02 -17.16 -8.42
CA LYS A 265 18.35 -16.58 -8.71
C LYS A 265 18.17 -15.23 -9.43
N LYS A 266 17.78 -14.22 -8.65
CA LYS A 266 17.90 -12.75 -8.84
C LYS A 266 16.96 -12.11 -7.82
N ARG A 267 17.34 -10.96 -7.22
CA ARG A 267 16.48 -10.12 -6.35
C ARG A 267 15.02 -10.23 -6.78
N PRO A 268 14.03 -10.55 -5.91
CA PRO A 268 12.67 -10.77 -6.36
C PRO A 268 12.22 -9.54 -7.12
N ALA A 269 12.06 -9.71 -8.43
CA ALA A 269 11.50 -8.67 -9.27
C ALA A 269 10.16 -8.32 -8.63
N GLN A 270 9.97 -7.03 -8.34
CA GLN A 270 8.65 -6.48 -8.09
C GLN A 270 7.70 -7.18 -9.08
N LYS A 271 6.64 -7.87 -8.63
CA LYS A 271 5.63 -8.44 -9.55
C LYS A 271 4.90 -7.26 -10.19
N LEU A 272 5.57 -6.64 -11.16
CA LEU A 272 5.10 -5.54 -11.96
C LEU A 272 3.96 -6.08 -12.83
N ASN A 273 2.93 -5.26 -13.01
CA ASN A 273 1.91 -5.57 -13.99
C ASN A 273 2.49 -5.54 -15.41
N VAL A 274 1.71 -5.96 -16.40
CA VAL A 274 2.19 -6.12 -17.79
C VAL A 274 2.76 -4.83 -18.40
N ILE A 275 2.23 -3.66 -18.02
CA ILE A 275 2.69 -2.35 -18.49
C ILE A 275 4.05 -2.04 -17.85
N ASP A 276 4.10 -2.06 -16.52
CA ASP A 276 5.30 -1.72 -15.76
C ASP A 276 6.45 -2.68 -16.06
N ARG A 277 6.17 -3.97 -16.22
CA ARG A 277 7.16 -5.01 -16.51
C ARG A 277 7.85 -4.80 -17.86
N CYS A 278 7.20 -4.12 -18.80
CA CYS A 278 7.74 -3.87 -20.13
C CYS A 278 8.90 -2.86 -20.10
N TRP A 279 8.82 -1.80 -19.29
CA TRP A 279 9.84 -0.73 -19.30
C TRP A 279 10.61 -0.53 -17.99
N ARG A 280 10.00 -0.73 -16.81
CA ARG A 280 10.66 -0.43 -15.51
C ARG A 280 11.90 -1.26 -15.21
N PRO A 281 12.03 -2.53 -15.65
CA PRO A 281 13.27 -3.27 -15.42
C PRO A 281 14.52 -2.65 -16.08
N ASP A 282 14.35 -1.76 -17.06
CA ASP A 282 15.45 -1.09 -17.75
C ASP A 282 16.23 -0.15 -16.80
N PRO A 283 17.49 -0.48 -16.45
CA PRO A 283 18.30 0.39 -15.60
C PRO A 283 18.67 1.72 -16.28
N HIS A 284 18.53 1.81 -17.61
CA HIS A 284 18.86 2.97 -18.43
C HIS A 284 17.60 3.71 -18.92
N TRP A 285 16.48 3.59 -18.19
CA TRP A 285 15.22 4.27 -18.53
C TRP A 285 15.37 5.79 -18.75
N VAL A 286 16.39 6.43 -18.14
CA VAL A 286 16.68 7.87 -18.31
C VAL A 286 17.12 8.18 -19.74
N THR A 287 17.96 7.34 -20.33
CA THR A 287 18.44 7.46 -21.71
C THR A 287 17.53 6.75 -22.72
N ASN A 288 16.59 5.93 -22.24
CA ASN A 288 15.64 5.16 -23.05
C ASN A 288 14.19 5.47 -22.62
N ARG A 289 13.87 6.76 -22.47
CA ARG A 289 12.55 7.19 -21.96
C ARG A 289 11.42 6.74 -22.87
N GLU A 290 11.69 6.77 -24.16
CA GLU A 290 10.79 6.52 -25.27
C GLU A 290 10.31 5.07 -25.32
N HIS A 291 11.07 4.13 -24.73
CA HIS A 291 10.65 2.74 -24.59
C HIS A 291 9.30 2.59 -23.89
N LEU A 292 8.94 3.52 -23.01
CA LEU A 292 7.61 3.58 -22.38
C LEU A 292 6.47 3.50 -23.43
N ALA A 293 6.62 4.14 -24.59
CA ALA A 293 5.57 4.24 -25.61
C ALA A 293 5.19 2.88 -26.23
N THR A 294 6.03 1.85 -26.10
CA THR A 294 5.73 0.50 -26.60
C THR A 294 5.06 -0.39 -25.54
N CYS A 295 4.87 0.12 -24.32
CA CYS A 295 4.43 -0.67 -23.17
C CYS A 295 2.94 -0.51 -22.82
N SER A 296 2.24 0.42 -23.46
CA SER A 296 0.79 0.56 -23.32
C SER A 296 0.04 -0.69 -23.81
N VAL A 297 -1.17 -0.89 -23.28
CA VAL A 297 -2.08 -2.00 -23.62
C VAL A 297 -3.52 -1.46 -23.64
N GLY A 298 -4.51 -2.30 -23.92
CA GLY A 298 -5.92 -1.88 -23.96
C GLY A 298 -6.23 -1.05 -25.19
N PHE A 299 -7.35 -0.35 -25.22
CA PHE A 299 -7.85 0.27 -26.46
C PHE A 299 -6.92 1.34 -27.06
N ALA A 300 -6.07 2.01 -26.27
CA ALA A 300 -5.05 2.89 -26.83
C ALA A 300 -4.03 2.17 -27.74
N GLY A 301 -3.86 0.85 -27.56
CA GLY A 301 -2.84 0.06 -28.25
C GLY A 301 -1.44 0.55 -27.92
N LYS A 302 -0.46 0.22 -28.77
CA LYS A 302 0.91 0.74 -28.65
C LYS A 302 0.96 2.20 -29.06
N MET A 303 1.67 3.02 -28.29
CA MET A 303 1.85 4.45 -28.54
C MET A 303 3.10 4.74 -29.39
N SER A 304 3.52 3.79 -30.25
CA SER A 304 4.74 3.88 -31.07
C SER A 304 4.77 5.09 -32.01
N ASN A 305 3.61 5.69 -32.33
CA ASN A 305 3.54 6.91 -33.13
C ASN A 305 4.09 8.15 -32.41
N ASN A 306 4.24 8.10 -31.08
CA ASN A 306 4.82 9.17 -30.28
C ASN A 306 6.36 9.20 -30.32
N ILE A 307 7.00 8.24 -30.98
CA ILE A 307 8.46 8.10 -31.03
C ILE A 307 8.98 8.00 -32.48
N GLY A 308 10.29 7.84 -32.63
CA GLY A 308 10.96 7.67 -33.92
C GLY A 308 11.23 8.99 -34.64
N GLU A 309 11.23 8.93 -35.98
CA GLU A 309 11.59 10.09 -36.82
C GLU A 309 10.70 11.31 -36.52
N GLY A 310 11.34 12.47 -36.44
CA GLY A 310 10.71 13.76 -36.16
C GLY A 310 10.39 14.03 -34.68
N LEU A 311 10.87 13.19 -33.75
CA LEU A 311 10.70 13.43 -32.32
C LEU A 311 11.57 14.59 -31.83
N VAL A 312 10.93 15.57 -31.19
CA VAL A 312 11.58 16.69 -30.50
C VAL A 312 11.59 16.40 -29.00
N HIS A 313 12.78 16.31 -28.40
CA HIS A 313 12.91 16.28 -26.94
C HIS A 313 12.85 17.70 -26.39
N TYR A 314 11.93 17.95 -25.46
CA TYR A 314 11.71 19.27 -24.88
C TYR A 314 11.79 19.18 -23.36
N VAL A 315 12.55 20.09 -22.74
CA VAL A 315 12.71 20.16 -21.29
C VAL A 315 12.03 21.42 -20.77
N VAL A 316 11.06 21.25 -19.88
CA VAL A 316 10.46 22.36 -19.13
C VAL A 316 11.45 22.81 -18.07
N THR A 317 11.80 24.09 -18.10
CA THR A 317 12.72 24.76 -17.17
C THR A 317 12.04 25.89 -16.39
N ASP A 318 10.93 26.41 -16.90
CA ASP A 318 10.16 27.52 -16.34
C ASP A 318 8.72 27.07 -16.00
N PRO A 319 8.31 27.10 -14.71
CA PRO A 319 6.96 26.72 -14.30
C PRO A 319 5.90 27.80 -14.53
N SER A 320 6.27 28.97 -15.06
CA SER A 320 5.34 30.05 -15.38
C SER A 320 4.41 29.69 -16.55
N ASP A 321 3.27 30.38 -16.63
CA ASP A 321 2.28 30.18 -17.68
C ASP A 321 1.82 31.52 -18.25
N ASP A 322 1.85 31.63 -19.58
CA ASP A 322 1.19 32.66 -20.36
C ASP A 322 0.24 31.99 -21.36
N PRO A 323 -1.09 32.09 -21.17
CA PRO A 323 -2.07 31.45 -22.03
C PRO A 323 -1.99 31.79 -23.50
N VAL A 324 -1.48 32.97 -23.86
CA VAL A 324 -1.54 33.51 -25.22
C VAL A 324 -0.16 33.46 -25.87
N ASN A 325 0.89 33.86 -25.13
CA ASN A 325 2.25 33.98 -25.63
C ASN A 325 3.21 33.14 -24.77
N PRO A 326 3.12 31.80 -24.79
CA PRO A 326 3.98 30.97 -23.98
C PRO A 326 5.44 31.12 -24.43
N ARG A 327 6.35 31.17 -23.46
CA ARG A 327 7.79 31.30 -23.74
C ARG A 327 8.45 29.93 -23.89
N PRO A 328 9.49 29.78 -24.72
CA PRO A 328 10.37 28.62 -24.66
C PRO A 328 10.84 28.35 -23.21
N GLY A 329 10.94 27.08 -22.83
CA GLY A 329 11.14 26.62 -21.45
C GLY A 329 9.85 26.34 -20.65
N THR A 330 8.68 26.82 -21.07
CA THR A 330 7.40 26.58 -20.37
C THR A 330 6.67 25.33 -20.87
N LEU A 331 5.88 24.69 -19.99
CA LEU A 331 5.07 23.54 -20.38
C LEU A 331 4.09 23.85 -21.52
N ARG A 332 3.48 25.05 -21.50
CA ARG A 332 2.52 25.43 -22.55
C ARG A 332 3.19 25.53 -23.91
N TYR A 333 4.37 26.14 -23.99
CA TYR A 333 5.11 26.23 -25.25
C TYR A 333 5.37 24.84 -25.83
N GLY A 334 5.88 23.91 -25.02
CA GLY A 334 6.15 22.54 -25.45
C GLY A 334 4.89 21.81 -25.95
N ALA A 335 3.75 22.02 -25.30
CA ALA A 335 2.51 21.32 -25.60
C ALA A 335 1.63 21.96 -26.70
N THR A 336 1.91 23.21 -27.13
CA THR A 336 1.09 23.91 -28.13
C THR A 336 1.85 24.44 -29.34
N VAL A 337 3.11 24.88 -29.17
CA VAL A 337 3.87 25.60 -30.21
C VAL A 337 4.72 24.65 -31.05
N ILE A 338 5.17 23.53 -30.46
CA ILE A 338 5.94 22.52 -31.18
C ILE A 338 4.99 21.74 -32.10
N ASN A 339 5.17 21.89 -33.41
CA ASN A 339 4.31 21.31 -34.46
C ASN A 339 4.74 19.90 -34.91
N HIS A 340 5.71 19.30 -34.22
CA HIS A 340 6.20 17.94 -34.47
C HIS A 340 5.87 17.04 -33.29
N LYS A 341 6.18 15.74 -33.40
CA LYS A 341 6.11 14.82 -32.26
C LYS A 341 7.00 15.38 -31.14
N VAL A 342 6.52 15.40 -29.91
CA VAL A 342 7.28 16.00 -28.80
C VAL A 342 7.27 15.13 -27.56
N TRP A 343 8.46 14.92 -26.98
CA TRP A 343 8.66 14.29 -25.69
C TRP A 343 9.04 15.34 -24.65
N ILE A 344 8.07 15.73 -23.83
CA ILE A 344 8.21 16.77 -22.82
C ILE A 344 8.66 16.14 -21.50
N THR A 345 9.80 16.58 -20.99
CA THR A 345 10.36 16.23 -19.66
C THR A 345 10.54 17.49 -18.82
N PHE A 346 10.99 17.33 -17.58
CA PHE A 346 11.14 18.42 -16.62
C PHE A 346 12.53 18.41 -16.02
N GLN A 347 13.15 19.60 -15.94
CA GLN A 347 14.52 19.75 -15.44
C GLN A 347 14.62 19.44 -13.93
N ARG A 348 13.55 19.69 -13.17
CA ARG A 348 13.50 19.59 -11.71
C ARG A 348 12.06 19.47 -11.24
N ASP A 349 11.89 19.28 -9.94
CA ASP A 349 10.60 19.38 -9.27
C ASP A 349 9.93 20.74 -9.58
N MET A 350 8.66 20.70 -9.97
CA MET A 350 7.92 21.90 -10.37
C MET A 350 6.47 21.85 -9.90
N ARG A 351 5.97 23.02 -9.52
CA ARG A 351 4.54 23.29 -9.32
C ARG A 351 4.09 24.31 -10.36
N ILE A 352 3.30 23.85 -11.33
CA ILE A 352 2.85 24.60 -12.49
C ILE A 352 1.40 25.00 -12.26
N LYS A 353 1.13 26.30 -12.25
CA LYS A 353 -0.22 26.86 -12.09
C LYS A 353 -0.69 27.44 -13.42
N LEU A 354 -1.46 26.67 -14.16
CA LEU A 354 -1.98 27.11 -15.45
C LEU A 354 -3.06 28.19 -15.25
N LYS A 355 -2.92 29.32 -15.96
CA LYS A 355 -3.86 30.45 -15.89
C LYS A 355 -5.16 30.14 -16.65
N GLN A 356 -5.06 29.40 -17.76
CA GLN A 356 -6.16 28.95 -18.62
C GLN A 356 -5.94 27.48 -19.02
N PRO A 357 -6.94 26.77 -19.59
CA PRO A 357 -6.78 25.38 -20.02
C PRO A 357 -5.57 25.19 -20.93
N LEU A 358 -4.78 24.15 -20.67
CA LEU A 358 -3.67 23.79 -21.54
C LEU A 358 -4.17 22.82 -22.61
N LEU A 359 -4.26 23.31 -23.85
CA LEU A 359 -4.55 22.46 -25.00
C LEU A 359 -3.28 21.67 -25.34
N VAL A 360 -3.34 20.34 -25.28
CA VAL A 360 -2.19 19.49 -25.61
C VAL A 360 -2.28 19.07 -27.08
N SER A 361 -1.22 19.27 -27.87
CA SER A 361 -1.18 18.88 -29.28
C SER A 361 -1.11 17.36 -29.47
N SER A 362 -1.49 16.89 -30.67
CA SER A 362 -1.32 15.48 -31.08
C SER A 362 0.16 15.07 -31.05
N PHE A 363 0.44 13.78 -30.88
CA PHE A 363 1.80 13.23 -30.84
C PHE A 363 2.67 13.80 -29.71
N THR A 364 2.05 14.14 -28.59
CA THR A 364 2.71 14.70 -27.41
C THR A 364 2.81 13.67 -26.30
N THR A 365 4.00 13.55 -25.71
CA THR A 365 4.22 12.86 -24.44
C THR A 365 4.58 13.87 -23.37
N ILE A 366 3.84 13.91 -22.25
CA ILE A 366 4.23 14.62 -21.03
C ILE A 366 4.72 13.56 -20.03
N ASP A 367 6.03 13.52 -19.80
CA ASP A 367 6.72 12.53 -18.97
C ASP A 367 7.32 13.18 -17.71
N GLY A 368 6.65 12.97 -16.58
CA GLY A 368 7.09 13.46 -15.27
C GLY A 368 8.18 12.62 -14.60
N ARG A 369 8.66 11.51 -15.19
CA ARG A 369 9.68 10.66 -14.54
C ARG A 369 10.98 11.42 -14.31
N GLY A 370 11.56 11.26 -13.12
CA GLY A 370 12.79 11.93 -12.70
C GLY A 370 12.55 13.20 -11.87
N SER A 371 11.32 13.72 -11.80
CA SER A 371 10.98 14.94 -11.06
C SER A 371 9.58 14.84 -10.43
N SER A 372 9.34 15.57 -9.33
CA SER A 372 8.01 15.71 -8.75
C SER A 372 7.26 16.87 -9.40
N ILE A 373 6.36 16.54 -10.33
CA ILE A 373 5.62 17.53 -11.11
C ILE A 373 4.18 17.62 -10.64
N HIS A 374 3.77 18.85 -10.30
CA HIS A 374 2.41 19.19 -9.87
C HIS A 374 1.79 20.19 -10.84
N ILE A 375 0.65 19.85 -11.45
CA ILE A 375 -0.21 20.80 -12.18
C ILE A 375 -1.41 21.08 -11.27
N ALA A 376 -1.47 22.27 -10.68
CA ALA A 376 -2.39 22.53 -9.58
C ALA A 376 -2.82 23.99 -9.41
N GLU A 377 -3.91 24.18 -8.66
CA GLU A 377 -4.47 25.48 -8.21
C GLU A 377 -4.93 26.44 -9.31
N GLY A 378 -4.85 26.00 -10.56
CA GLY A 378 -5.23 26.77 -11.73
C GLY A 378 -6.23 26.01 -12.59
N SER A 379 -6.23 26.30 -13.89
CA SER A 379 -6.82 25.38 -14.85
C SER A 379 -5.94 24.14 -15.00
N CYS A 380 -6.42 23.12 -15.70
CA CYS A 380 -5.65 21.91 -15.96
C CYS A 380 -5.71 21.53 -17.46
N LEU A 381 -5.62 20.24 -17.79
CA LEU A 381 -5.32 19.78 -19.15
C LEU A 381 -6.58 19.56 -19.99
N LEU A 382 -6.53 19.98 -21.26
CA LEU A 382 -7.57 19.76 -22.26
C LEU A 382 -6.98 19.10 -23.51
N LEU A 383 -7.46 17.91 -23.84
CA LEU A 383 -7.13 17.18 -25.06
C LEU A 383 -8.33 17.30 -26.01
N TYR A 384 -8.28 18.28 -26.90
CA TYR A 384 -9.40 18.60 -27.79
C TYR A 384 -9.09 18.23 -29.24
N LYS A 385 -9.80 17.24 -29.79
CA LYS A 385 -9.65 16.75 -31.17
C LYS A 385 -8.22 16.39 -31.54
N VAL A 386 -7.54 15.71 -30.63
CA VAL A 386 -6.13 15.31 -30.76
C VAL A 386 -5.97 13.81 -30.72
N THR A 387 -4.83 13.32 -31.17
CA THR A 387 -4.53 11.90 -31.18
C THR A 387 -3.08 11.60 -30.80
N ASN A 388 -2.82 10.37 -30.32
CA ASN A 388 -1.50 9.91 -29.92
C ASN A 388 -0.91 10.80 -28.80
N VAL A 389 -1.59 10.87 -27.65
CA VAL A 389 -1.09 11.65 -26.49
C VAL A 389 -0.83 10.73 -25.31
N ILE A 390 0.33 10.87 -24.69
CA ILE A 390 0.71 10.18 -23.45
C ILE A 390 0.82 11.21 -22.33
N ILE A 391 0.10 10.99 -21.23
CA ILE A 391 0.23 11.76 -19.99
C ILE A 391 0.72 10.80 -18.92
N HIS A 392 1.98 10.97 -18.49
CA HIS A 392 2.66 10.01 -17.64
C HIS A 392 3.36 10.63 -16.43
N SER A 393 3.17 10.03 -15.25
CA SER A 393 3.94 10.34 -14.03
C SER A 393 3.82 11.77 -13.49
N ILE A 394 2.65 12.41 -13.61
CA ILE A 394 2.40 13.74 -13.04
C ILE A 394 1.31 13.73 -11.96
N ARG A 395 1.30 14.76 -11.09
CA ARG A 395 0.27 14.99 -10.09
C ARG A 395 -0.63 16.12 -10.54
N VAL A 396 -1.93 15.88 -10.68
CA VAL A 396 -2.91 16.90 -11.10
C VAL A 396 -3.97 17.03 -10.02
N HIS A 397 -4.06 18.20 -9.39
CA HIS A 397 -4.91 18.38 -8.22
C HIS A 397 -5.33 19.83 -8.00
N HIS A 398 -6.41 20.08 -7.26
CA HIS A 398 -6.87 21.45 -6.97
C HIS A 398 -7.12 22.28 -8.23
N CYS A 399 -7.56 21.64 -9.32
CA CYS A 399 -7.99 22.32 -10.54
C CYS A 399 -9.24 23.15 -10.23
N ARG A 400 -9.28 24.38 -10.74
CA ARG A 400 -10.32 25.37 -10.47
C ARG A 400 -11.01 25.81 -11.77
N PRO A 401 -12.30 26.17 -11.72
CA PRO A 401 -12.99 26.79 -12.83
C PRO A 401 -12.28 28.04 -13.31
N ARG A 402 -12.27 28.28 -14.62
CA ARG A 402 -11.77 29.52 -15.21
C ARG A 402 -12.83 30.17 -16.09
N PRO A 403 -12.95 31.50 -16.07
CA PRO A 403 -13.74 32.20 -17.07
C PRO A 403 -13.13 31.97 -18.45
N GLY A 404 -13.97 32.04 -19.48
CA GLY A 404 -13.53 31.94 -20.86
C GLY A 404 -12.49 33.01 -21.20
N GLY A 405 -11.57 32.66 -22.10
CA GLY A 405 -10.45 33.54 -22.44
C GLY A 405 -9.67 33.04 -23.64
N PRO A 406 -8.81 33.89 -24.22
CA PRO A 406 -7.93 33.51 -25.31
C PRO A 406 -6.85 32.55 -24.80
N VAL A 407 -6.62 31.48 -25.56
CA VAL A 407 -5.51 30.54 -25.34
C VAL A 407 -4.85 30.21 -26.67
N VAL A 408 -3.55 30.00 -26.66
CA VAL A 408 -2.85 29.38 -27.78
C VAL A 408 -3.25 27.91 -27.86
N ALA A 409 -3.63 27.50 -29.07
CA ALA A 409 -3.95 26.14 -29.46
C ALA A 409 -2.77 25.52 -30.22
N PRO A 410 -2.71 24.19 -30.34
CA PRO A 410 -1.78 23.49 -31.22
C PRO A 410 -1.71 24.14 -32.62
N GLY A 411 -0.51 24.37 -33.13
CA GLY A 411 -0.30 25.13 -34.38
C GLY A 411 -0.16 26.63 -34.17
N SER A 412 0.05 27.09 -32.94
CA SER A 412 0.24 28.50 -32.56
C SER A 412 -0.93 29.43 -32.90
N GLN A 413 -2.15 28.88 -33.00
CA GLN A 413 -3.35 29.66 -33.27
C GLN A 413 -3.99 30.12 -31.96
N ILE A 414 -4.41 31.38 -31.85
CA ILE A 414 -5.18 31.84 -30.69
C ILE A 414 -6.64 31.43 -30.85
N ARG A 415 -7.19 30.80 -29.83
CA ARG A 415 -8.56 30.34 -29.77
C ARG A 415 -9.26 30.87 -28.53
N GLN A 416 -10.49 31.34 -28.71
CA GLN A 416 -11.34 31.72 -27.59
C GLN A 416 -11.94 30.47 -26.94
N MET A 417 -11.64 30.26 -25.67
CA MET A 417 -12.21 29.16 -24.88
C MET A 417 -13.43 29.63 -24.11
N SER A 418 -14.42 28.75 -23.98
CA SER A 418 -15.50 28.91 -23.01
C SER A 418 -14.99 28.74 -21.58
N ALA A 419 -15.82 29.09 -20.60
CA ALA A 419 -15.54 28.77 -19.21
C ALA A 419 -15.30 27.26 -19.02
N THR A 420 -14.51 26.92 -18.02
CA THR A 420 -14.20 25.53 -17.65
C THR A 420 -14.64 25.21 -16.24
N ASP A 421 -14.97 23.94 -16.01
CA ASP A 421 -15.59 23.46 -14.77
C ASP A 421 -14.57 23.10 -13.68
N GLY A 422 -13.28 23.03 -14.04
CA GLY A 422 -12.19 22.70 -13.12
C GLY A 422 -11.87 21.20 -13.06
N ASP A 423 -12.03 20.47 -14.16
CA ASP A 423 -11.59 19.08 -14.29
C ASP A 423 -10.07 18.96 -14.32
N ALA A 424 -9.52 17.82 -13.90
CA ALA A 424 -8.07 17.58 -13.98
C ALA A 424 -7.59 17.34 -15.42
N ILE A 425 -8.23 16.40 -16.13
CA ILE A 425 -7.98 16.15 -17.55
C ILE A 425 -9.31 15.98 -18.26
N ARG A 426 -9.52 16.72 -19.35
CA ARG A 426 -10.71 16.59 -20.19
C ARG A 426 -10.34 16.19 -21.62
N LEU A 427 -10.96 15.13 -22.13
CA LEU A 427 -10.83 14.62 -23.49
C LEU A 427 -12.13 14.90 -24.26
N VAL A 428 -12.00 15.55 -25.41
CA VAL A 428 -13.15 15.98 -26.24
C VAL A 428 -12.87 15.65 -27.69
N GLY A 429 -13.54 14.62 -28.22
CA GLY A 429 -13.37 14.14 -29.59
C GLY A 429 -11.94 13.68 -29.91
N SER A 430 -11.22 13.14 -28.93
CA SER A 430 -9.81 12.73 -29.05
C SER A 430 -9.66 11.21 -29.11
N SER A 431 -8.63 10.71 -29.79
CA SER A 431 -8.43 9.26 -29.97
C SER A 431 -7.01 8.80 -29.70
N LYS A 432 -6.82 7.53 -29.32
CA LYS A 432 -5.48 6.96 -29.06
C LYS A 432 -4.74 7.75 -27.99
N ILE A 433 -5.29 7.75 -26.76
CA ILE A 433 -4.77 8.50 -25.62
C ILE A 433 -4.42 7.53 -24.48
N TRP A 434 -3.25 7.74 -23.87
CA TRP A 434 -2.79 6.94 -22.74
C TRP A 434 -2.52 7.83 -21.52
N ILE A 435 -3.24 7.55 -20.43
CA ILE A 435 -3.12 8.27 -19.15
C ILE A 435 -2.57 7.28 -18.13
N ASP A 436 -1.29 7.40 -17.81
CA ASP A 436 -0.55 6.37 -17.07
C ASP A 436 0.19 6.92 -15.85
N HIS A 437 0.17 6.20 -14.73
CA HIS A 437 0.99 6.55 -13.56
C HIS A 437 0.78 7.99 -13.05
N ASN A 438 -0.42 8.56 -13.14
CA ASN A 438 -0.68 9.90 -12.61
C ASN A 438 -1.36 9.83 -11.24
N THR A 439 -1.24 10.89 -10.44
CA THR A 439 -2.00 11.01 -9.18
C THR A 439 -2.99 12.16 -9.28
N PHE A 440 -4.27 11.87 -9.05
CA PHE A 440 -5.39 12.80 -9.19
C PHE A 440 -6.16 12.96 -7.88
N TYR A 441 -6.42 14.19 -7.45
CA TYR A 441 -7.20 14.45 -6.23
C TYR A 441 -7.69 15.89 -6.10
N GLN A 442 -8.77 16.09 -5.35
CA GLN A 442 -9.24 17.41 -4.88
C GLN A 442 -9.40 18.47 -5.99
N CYS A 443 -9.93 18.13 -7.15
CA CYS A 443 -10.33 19.12 -8.16
C CYS A 443 -11.71 19.70 -7.83
N THR A 444 -12.16 20.72 -8.58
CA THR A 444 -13.46 21.35 -8.30
C THR A 444 -14.63 20.53 -8.84
N ASP A 445 -14.53 19.99 -10.07
CA ASP A 445 -15.55 19.11 -10.66
C ASP A 445 -15.05 17.67 -10.85
N GLY A 446 -14.72 17.23 -12.06
CA GLY A 446 -14.21 15.89 -12.37
C GLY A 446 -12.70 15.73 -12.15
N LEU A 447 -12.21 14.49 -12.01
CA LEU A 447 -10.77 14.22 -12.23
C LEU A 447 -10.50 13.93 -13.70
N LEU A 448 -11.28 13.04 -14.32
CA LEU A 448 -11.09 12.66 -15.71
C LEU A 448 -12.40 12.55 -16.48
N ASP A 449 -12.53 13.35 -17.53
CA ASP A 449 -13.71 13.39 -18.37
C ASP A 449 -13.39 13.00 -19.82
N VAL A 450 -14.03 11.94 -20.33
CA VAL A 450 -13.88 11.44 -21.70
C VAL A 450 -15.20 11.59 -22.43
N THR A 451 -15.25 12.47 -23.44
CA THR A 451 -16.53 12.91 -24.01
C THR A 451 -16.47 13.14 -25.51
N ARG A 452 -17.65 13.34 -26.12
CA ARG A 452 -17.83 13.89 -27.48
C ARG A 452 -17.16 13.05 -28.57
N GLY A 453 -17.31 11.73 -28.51
CA GLY A 453 -16.79 10.79 -29.50
C GLY A 453 -15.33 10.42 -29.30
N SER A 454 -14.77 10.71 -28.12
CA SER A 454 -13.42 10.24 -27.78
C SER A 454 -13.40 8.71 -27.68
N THR A 455 -12.33 8.06 -28.16
CA THR A 455 -12.25 6.59 -28.21
C THR A 455 -10.79 6.12 -28.26
N ASP A 456 -10.56 4.81 -28.15
CA ASP A 456 -9.21 4.22 -28.13
C ASP A 456 -8.35 4.78 -26.99
N ILE A 457 -8.86 4.64 -25.75
CA ILE A 457 -8.23 5.22 -24.56
C ILE A 457 -7.86 4.14 -23.56
N THR A 458 -6.67 4.27 -22.97
CA THR A 458 -6.25 3.46 -21.82
C THR A 458 -5.91 4.37 -20.65
N ILE A 459 -6.48 4.06 -19.49
CA ILE A 459 -6.25 4.75 -18.22
C ILE A 459 -5.66 3.71 -17.27
N SER A 460 -4.36 3.80 -17.03
CA SER A 460 -3.61 2.78 -16.31
C SER A 460 -2.72 3.27 -15.18
N ASN A 461 -2.49 2.42 -14.17
CA ASN A 461 -1.54 2.70 -13.09
C ASN A 461 -1.76 4.03 -12.36
N ASN A 462 -2.94 4.68 -12.46
CA ASN A 462 -3.17 5.97 -11.83
C ASN A 462 -3.63 5.77 -10.38
N TRP A 463 -3.41 6.79 -9.55
CA TRP A 463 -3.92 6.85 -8.19
C TRP A 463 -4.92 7.99 -8.05
N PHE A 464 -6.19 7.63 -7.89
CA PHE A 464 -7.29 8.55 -7.63
C PHE A 464 -7.63 8.53 -6.13
N ARG A 465 -7.76 9.71 -5.50
CA ARG A 465 -8.09 9.81 -4.07
C ARG A 465 -8.74 11.13 -3.71
N ASN A 466 -9.37 11.20 -2.53
CA ASN A 466 -9.85 12.44 -1.91
C ASN A 466 -10.70 13.31 -2.87
N HIS A 467 -11.74 12.73 -3.47
CA HIS A 467 -12.51 13.41 -4.52
C HIS A 467 -13.93 12.85 -4.68
N ASP A 468 -14.88 13.70 -5.09
CA ASP A 468 -16.26 13.28 -5.30
C ASP A 468 -16.46 12.58 -6.66
N LYS A 469 -16.38 13.34 -7.76
CA LYS A 469 -16.68 12.87 -9.13
C LYS A 469 -15.40 12.44 -9.84
N VAL A 470 -15.09 11.14 -9.83
CA VAL A 470 -13.77 10.66 -10.28
C VAL A 470 -13.63 10.67 -11.80
N MET A 471 -14.38 9.82 -12.51
CA MET A 471 -14.18 9.56 -13.92
C MET A 471 -15.51 9.45 -14.67
N LEU A 472 -15.75 10.36 -15.62
CA LEU A 472 -16.92 10.35 -16.46
C LEU A 472 -16.56 9.93 -17.89
N LEU A 473 -17.17 8.85 -18.37
CA LEU A 473 -17.04 8.36 -19.74
C LEU A 473 -18.38 8.62 -20.44
N GLY A 474 -18.47 9.69 -21.22
CA GLY A 474 -19.67 10.17 -21.91
C GLY A 474 -20.49 11.13 -21.03
N HIS A 475 -20.75 12.34 -21.53
CA HIS A 475 -21.33 13.44 -20.75
C HIS A 475 -22.83 13.67 -21.00
N ASP A 476 -23.27 13.48 -22.24
CA ASP A 476 -24.57 13.93 -22.77
C ASP A 476 -25.43 12.73 -23.19
N ASP A 477 -26.62 12.64 -22.63
CA ASP A 477 -27.54 11.52 -22.87
C ASP A 477 -27.99 11.45 -24.35
N GLY A 478 -28.05 12.58 -25.06
CA GLY A 478 -28.42 12.65 -26.47
C GLY A 478 -27.25 12.43 -27.45
N PHE A 479 -26.01 12.36 -26.97
CA PHE A 479 -24.84 12.33 -27.85
C PHE A 479 -24.49 10.90 -28.32
N LEU A 480 -25.27 10.39 -29.27
CA LEU A 480 -25.20 9.00 -29.74
C LEU A 480 -23.84 8.56 -30.33
N ARG A 481 -22.97 9.50 -30.74
CA ARG A 481 -21.62 9.16 -31.23
C ARG A 481 -20.75 8.52 -30.13
N ASP A 482 -21.06 8.74 -28.85
CA ASP A 482 -20.36 8.10 -27.73
C ASP A 482 -20.58 6.57 -27.69
N ARG A 483 -21.50 6.00 -28.48
CA ARG A 483 -21.61 4.54 -28.68
C ARG A 483 -20.32 3.90 -29.24
N ASN A 484 -19.51 4.70 -29.94
CA ASN A 484 -18.23 4.26 -30.51
C ASN A 484 -17.05 4.42 -29.53
N MET A 485 -17.28 5.01 -28.36
CA MET A 485 -16.26 5.19 -27.32
C MET A 485 -15.85 3.81 -26.76
N LYS A 486 -14.54 3.57 -26.72
CA LYS A 486 -13.93 2.37 -26.12
C LYS A 486 -12.82 2.80 -25.17
N VAL A 487 -12.93 2.38 -23.91
CA VAL A 487 -11.98 2.78 -22.85
C VAL A 487 -11.56 1.56 -22.03
N THR A 488 -10.25 1.43 -21.80
CA THR A 488 -9.67 0.46 -20.88
C THR A 488 -9.29 1.17 -19.58
N VAL A 489 -9.78 0.69 -18.44
CA VAL A 489 -9.43 1.17 -17.10
C VAL A 489 -8.74 0.03 -16.38
N ILE A 490 -7.43 0.12 -16.15
CA ILE A 490 -6.63 -1.02 -15.66
C ILE A 490 -5.53 -0.66 -14.67
N PHE A 491 -5.30 -1.50 -13.65
CA PHE A 491 -4.24 -1.30 -12.64
C PHE A 491 -4.31 0.04 -11.87
N ASN A 492 -5.46 0.70 -11.86
CA ASN A 492 -5.63 1.93 -11.11
C ASN A 492 -5.91 1.63 -9.63
N HIS A 493 -5.48 2.53 -8.76
CA HIS A 493 -5.86 2.56 -7.36
C HIS A 493 -6.91 3.65 -7.16
N PHE A 494 -8.13 3.24 -6.84
CA PHE A 494 -9.25 4.10 -6.47
C PHE A 494 -9.41 4.10 -4.95
N GLY A 495 -8.97 5.17 -4.30
CA GLY A 495 -9.07 5.38 -2.87
C GLY A 495 -7.76 5.92 -2.26
N PRO A 496 -7.79 6.41 -1.01
CA PRO A 496 -8.97 6.53 -0.15
C PRO A 496 -9.88 7.70 -0.54
N ASP A 497 -11.01 7.81 0.16
CA ASP A 497 -11.91 8.98 0.15
C ASP A 497 -12.44 9.37 -1.23
N LEU A 498 -12.92 8.39 -1.98
CA LEU A 498 -13.64 8.64 -3.23
C LEU A 498 -15.15 8.49 -3.02
N ASN A 499 -15.95 9.39 -3.59
CA ASN A 499 -17.40 9.26 -3.49
C ASN A 499 -17.95 8.30 -4.57
N GLN A 500 -17.69 8.59 -5.84
CA GLN A 500 -18.38 7.94 -6.96
C GLN A 500 -17.66 8.03 -8.32
N ARG A 501 -18.24 7.38 -9.34
CA ARG A 501 -17.85 7.46 -10.77
C ARG A 501 -16.48 6.84 -11.09
N MET A 502 -16.28 5.57 -10.76
CA MET A 502 -15.02 4.86 -10.98
C MET A 502 -15.18 3.61 -11.86
N PRO A 503 -15.56 3.71 -13.15
CA PRO A 503 -16.04 4.91 -13.85
C PRO A 503 -17.58 5.05 -13.77
N ARG A 504 -18.10 6.20 -14.24
CA ARG A 504 -19.50 6.32 -14.69
C ARG A 504 -19.55 6.40 -16.21
N VAL A 505 -20.25 5.45 -16.84
CA VAL A 505 -20.22 5.26 -18.31
C VAL A 505 -21.57 5.57 -18.96
N ARG A 506 -21.53 6.21 -20.13
CA ARG A 506 -22.68 6.43 -21.01
C ARG A 506 -22.42 5.96 -22.42
N HIS A 507 -23.42 5.28 -23.01
CA HIS A 507 -23.46 4.76 -24.39
C HIS A 507 -22.36 3.75 -24.77
N GLY A 508 -21.09 4.10 -24.59
CA GLY A 508 -19.92 3.38 -25.07
C GLY A 508 -19.57 2.12 -24.29
N TYR A 509 -18.35 1.66 -24.50
CA TYR A 509 -17.78 0.44 -23.95
C TYR A 509 -16.62 0.74 -22.99
N ALA A 510 -16.66 0.14 -21.81
CA ALA A 510 -15.56 0.18 -20.85
C ALA A 510 -15.14 -1.23 -20.42
N HIS A 511 -13.85 -1.54 -20.60
CA HIS A 511 -13.23 -2.71 -19.99
C HIS A 511 -12.49 -2.26 -18.72
N VAL A 512 -12.99 -2.69 -17.57
CA VAL A 512 -12.50 -2.32 -16.24
C VAL A 512 -11.83 -3.54 -15.64
N ALA A 513 -10.50 -3.60 -15.67
CA ALA A 513 -9.75 -4.80 -15.32
C ALA A 513 -8.71 -4.57 -14.22
N ASN A 514 -8.53 -5.51 -13.30
CA ASN A 514 -7.45 -5.49 -12.29
C ASN A 514 -7.24 -4.15 -11.53
N ASN A 515 -8.30 -3.40 -11.27
CA ASN A 515 -8.23 -2.17 -10.47
C ASN A 515 -8.51 -2.46 -8.99
N LEU A 516 -7.88 -1.68 -8.12
CA LEU A 516 -8.12 -1.69 -6.68
C LEU A 516 -9.14 -0.61 -6.32
N TYR A 517 -10.25 -0.99 -5.69
CA TYR A 517 -11.26 -0.08 -5.15
C TYR A 517 -11.29 -0.18 -3.63
N LYS A 518 -11.08 0.94 -2.93
CA LYS A 518 -11.07 1.00 -1.47
C LYS A 518 -11.99 2.11 -0.96
N GLY A 519 -13.11 1.71 -0.35
CA GLY A 519 -13.95 2.59 0.46
C GLY A 519 -14.65 3.71 -0.30
N TRP A 520 -15.39 3.38 -1.36
CA TRP A 520 -16.27 4.36 -2.02
C TRP A 520 -17.40 4.81 -1.08
N ARG A 521 -17.88 6.04 -1.20
CA ARG A 521 -18.95 6.56 -0.32
C ARG A 521 -20.36 6.34 -0.87
N ASP A 522 -20.57 6.42 -2.19
CA ASP A 522 -21.89 6.17 -2.80
C ASP A 522 -21.89 4.88 -3.64
N TYR A 523 -21.14 4.85 -4.74
CA TYR A 523 -20.95 3.65 -5.58
C TYR A 523 -19.56 3.66 -6.25
N ALA A 524 -19.10 2.51 -6.72
CA ALA A 524 -17.87 2.41 -7.50
C ALA A 524 -18.15 2.59 -9.00
N ILE A 525 -18.84 1.64 -9.63
CA ILE A 525 -19.06 1.63 -11.08
C ILE A 525 -20.50 2.00 -11.39
N GLY A 526 -20.70 3.00 -12.25
CA GLY A 526 -22.02 3.51 -12.60
C GLY A 526 -22.28 3.55 -14.11
N GLY A 527 -23.54 3.67 -14.49
CA GLY A 527 -23.87 3.93 -15.89
C GLY A 527 -25.27 4.46 -16.17
N SER A 528 -25.43 5.09 -17.34
CA SER A 528 -26.72 5.53 -17.91
C SER A 528 -26.70 5.43 -19.44
N MET A 529 -27.87 5.42 -20.10
CA MET A 529 -27.99 5.30 -21.57
C MET A 529 -27.35 4.03 -22.16
N ASN A 530 -27.59 2.89 -21.51
CA ASN A 530 -27.20 1.54 -21.97
C ASN A 530 -25.71 1.37 -22.35
N PRO A 531 -24.76 1.67 -21.44
CA PRO A 531 -23.36 1.41 -21.70
C PRO A 531 -23.08 -0.10 -21.63
N SER A 532 -21.99 -0.54 -22.26
CA SER A 532 -21.44 -1.89 -22.11
C SER A 532 -20.22 -1.84 -21.18
N ILE A 533 -20.29 -2.52 -20.03
CA ILE A 533 -19.22 -2.52 -19.03
C ILE A 533 -18.84 -3.96 -18.73
N MET A 534 -17.57 -4.28 -18.98
CA MET A 534 -16.96 -5.54 -18.58
C MET A 534 -16.03 -5.26 -17.39
N SER A 535 -16.44 -5.70 -16.21
CA SER A 535 -15.64 -5.69 -14.98
C SER A 535 -14.94 -7.04 -14.86
N GLU A 536 -13.60 -7.06 -14.93
CA GLU A 536 -12.82 -8.29 -14.93
C GLU A 536 -11.71 -8.28 -13.88
N SER A 537 -11.76 -9.21 -12.93
CA SER A 537 -10.71 -9.45 -11.95
C SER A 537 -10.26 -8.20 -11.18
N ASN A 538 -11.19 -7.31 -10.82
CA ASN A 538 -10.93 -6.19 -9.91
C ASN A 538 -11.00 -6.65 -8.46
N LEU A 539 -10.47 -5.83 -7.54
CA LEU A 539 -10.61 -6.02 -6.10
C LEU A 539 -11.42 -4.88 -5.51
N PHE A 540 -12.60 -5.20 -4.99
CA PHE A 540 -13.49 -4.27 -4.33
C PHE A 540 -13.50 -4.47 -2.82
N ILE A 541 -13.01 -3.48 -2.09
CA ILE A 541 -13.03 -3.46 -0.63
C ILE A 541 -14.04 -2.39 -0.21
N ALA A 542 -15.22 -2.84 0.19
CA ALA A 542 -16.28 -1.93 0.63
C ALA A 542 -15.89 -1.16 1.90
N PRO A 543 -16.41 0.07 2.10
CA PRO A 543 -16.24 0.82 3.34
C PRO A 543 -16.91 0.11 4.53
N ASN A 544 -16.57 0.49 5.76
CA ASN A 544 -17.23 -0.05 6.97
C ASN A 544 -18.68 0.46 7.16
N SER A 545 -19.11 1.47 6.39
CA SER A 545 -20.49 1.96 6.35
C SER A 545 -21.45 1.01 5.61
N ALA A 546 -22.75 1.34 5.61
CA ALA A 546 -23.79 0.59 4.91
C ALA A 546 -23.65 0.59 3.36
N HIS A 547 -22.86 1.49 2.78
CA HIS A 547 -22.63 1.57 1.33
C HIS A 547 -21.75 0.42 0.80
N LYS A 548 -22.37 -0.75 0.60
CA LYS A 548 -21.69 -1.98 0.13
C LYS A 548 -21.87 -2.27 -1.36
N LYS A 549 -22.86 -1.64 -1.99
CA LYS A 549 -23.19 -1.86 -3.40
C LYS A 549 -22.15 -1.18 -4.29
N ILE A 550 -21.59 -1.93 -5.23
CA ILE A 550 -20.60 -1.45 -6.19
C ILE A 550 -21.26 -0.69 -7.34
N THR A 551 -22.43 -1.17 -7.78
CA THR A 551 -23.07 -0.73 -9.02
C THR A 551 -24.17 0.29 -8.81
N TRP A 552 -24.18 1.34 -9.64
CA TRP A 552 -25.26 2.32 -9.72
C TRP A 552 -25.80 2.45 -11.15
N ARG A 553 -27.12 2.61 -11.27
CA ARG A 553 -27.84 2.72 -12.54
C ARG A 553 -28.77 3.93 -12.48
N GLN A 554 -28.77 4.76 -13.52
CA GLN A 554 -29.74 5.84 -13.65
C GLN A 554 -31.01 5.33 -14.35
N ASP A 555 -32.05 5.02 -13.58
CA ASP A 555 -33.32 4.49 -14.08
C ASP A 555 -34.23 5.60 -14.64
N LYS A 556 -34.28 5.73 -15.96
CA LYS A 556 -35.55 5.99 -16.67
C LYS A 556 -35.84 4.72 -17.47
N GLN A 557 -36.78 3.93 -16.97
CA GLN A 557 -37.23 2.69 -17.59
C GLN A 557 -37.64 2.93 -19.06
N ILE A 558 -36.94 2.29 -19.99
CA ILE A 558 -37.60 1.72 -21.17
C ILE A 558 -37.73 0.24 -20.83
N GLN A 559 -38.96 -0.20 -20.60
CA GLN A 559 -39.30 -1.61 -20.35
C GLN A 559 -38.58 -2.50 -21.38
N GLY A 560 -37.80 -3.46 -20.90
CA GLY A 560 -37.29 -4.57 -21.72
C GLY A 560 -35.85 -4.53 -22.21
N ARG A 561 -35.02 -3.52 -21.91
CA ARG A 561 -33.57 -3.56 -22.25
C ARG A 561 -32.69 -3.73 -21.01
N SER A 562 -32.06 -4.90 -20.90
CA SER A 562 -31.10 -5.22 -19.84
C SER A 562 -29.81 -4.41 -19.98
N TRP A 563 -29.32 -3.83 -18.87
CA TRP A 563 -27.98 -3.24 -18.79
C TRP A 563 -26.91 -4.30 -19.03
N ASN A 564 -25.95 -4.02 -19.92
CA ASN A 564 -24.83 -4.90 -20.24
C ASN A 564 -23.65 -4.66 -19.27
N PHE A 565 -23.87 -4.92 -17.98
CA PHE A 565 -22.81 -4.96 -16.97
C PHE A 565 -22.48 -6.40 -16.64
N HIS A 566 -21.25 -6.81 -16.94
CA HIS A 566 -20.74 -8.15 -16.67
C HIS A 566 -19.61 -8.07 -15.65
N SER A 567 -19.65 -8.94 -14.64
CA SER A 567 -18.58 -9.10 -13.66
C SER A 567 -17.99 -10.50 -13.83
N VAL A 568 -16.68 -10.58 -14.02
CA VAL A 568 -15.95 -11.80 -14.30
C VAL A 568 -14.75 -11.88 -13.37
N ASN A 569 -14.69 -12.89 -12.50
CA ASN A 569 -13.58 -13.12 -11.57
C ASN A 569 -13.25 -11.95 -10.62
N ASP A 570 -14.16 -10.98 -10.43
CA ASP A 570 -13.99 -9.91 -9.46
C ASP A 570 -13.94 -10.47 -8.02
N VAL A 571 -13.13 -9.83 -7.18
CA VAL A 571 -12.96 -10.19 -5.77
C VAL A 571 -13.66 -9.14 -4.92
N PHE A 572 -14.61 -9.60 -4.10
CA PHE A 572 -15.41 -8.76 -3.21
C PHE A 572 -14.99 -8.98 -1.75
N VAL A 573 -14.71 -7.90 -1.03
CA VAL A 573 -14.25 -7.91 0.36
C VAL A 573 -15.10 -6.95 1.19
N ASN A 574 -15.26 -7.26 2.48
CA ASN A 574 -16.02 -6.46 3.45
C ASN A 574 -17.50 -6.27 3.07
N GLY A 575 -18.13 -7.32 2.53
CA GLY A 575 -19.55 -7.31 2.15
C GLY A 575 -19.84 -6.57 0.84
N ALA A 576 -18.83 -6.19 0.06
CA ALA A 576 -19.02 -5.61 -1.26
C ALA A 576 -19.85 -6.55 -2.16
N TYR A 577 -20.76 -5.99 -2.97
CA TYR A 577 -21.54 -6.79 -3.93
C TYR A 577 -21.99 -5.97 -5.14
N ALA A 578 -22.31 -6.64 -6.24
CA ALA A 578 -22.83 -6.03 -7.45
C ALA A 578 -24.19 -6.63 -7.84
N SER A 579 -25.14 -5.80 -8.28
CA SER A 579 -26.37 -6.27 -8.92
C SER A 579 -26.12 -6.51 -10.41
N LEU A 580 -25.96 -7.78 -10.79
CA LEU A 580 -25.63 -8.20 -12.17
C LEU A 580 -26.89 -8.37 -13.04
N SER A 581 -26.75 -8.21 -14.36
CA SER A 581 -27.79 -8.62 -15.30
C SER A 581 -27.72 -10.15 -15.53
N LYS A 582 -28.87 -10.80 -15.74
CA LYS A 582 -28.98 -12.25 -15.98
C LYS A 582 -28.50 -12.69 -17.38
N SER A 583 -27.93 -11.78 -18.18
CA SER A 583 -27.51 -12.07 -19.56
C SER A 583 -26.23 -12.92 -19.55
N THR A 584 -26.24 -14.03 -20.27
CA THR A 584 -25.11 -14.95 -20.47
C THR A 584 -24.13 -14.48 -21.55
N ASP A 585 -24.50 -13.47 -22.35
CA ASP A 585 -23.70 -13.00 -23.49
C ASP A 585 -22.78 -11.84 -23.06
N VAL A 586 -21.54 -12.15 -22.66
CA VAL A 586 -20.54 -11.17 -22.23
C VAL A 586 -19.91 -10.52 -23.45
N ARG A 587 -20.14 -9.22 -23.65
CA ARG A 587 -19.50 -8.47 -24.74
C ARG A 587 -18.00 -8.29 -24.47
N LEU A 588 -17.19 -9.06 -25.17
CA LEU A 588 -15.73 -9.00 -25.10
C LEU A 588 -15.16 -7.70 -25.70
N PRO A 589 -13.97 -7.25 -25.27
CA PRO A 589 -13.37 -6.02 -25.77
C PRO A 589 -12.89 -6.12 -27.22
N HIS A 590 -12.64 -7.33 -27.73
CA HIS A 590 -12.07 -7.60 -29.06
C HIS A 590 -10.80 -6.80 -29.34
N TYR A 591 -9.81 -6.90 -28.44
CA TYR A 591 -8.51 -6.29 -28.65
C TYR A 591 -7.79 -6.88 -29.86
N ASN A 592 -7.18 -6.00 -30.66
CA ASN A 592 -6.20 -6.42 -31.67
C ASN A 592 -4.85 -6.79 -31.01
N GLU A 593 -3.87 -7.20 -31.80
CA GLU A 593 -2.55 -7.63 -31.32
C GLU A 593 -1.81 -6.54 -30.50
N GLU A 594 -1.87 -5.28 -30.92
CA GLU A 594 -1.24 -4.16 -30.21
C GLU A 594 -1.98 -3.76 -28.91
N GLN A 595 -3.27 -4.09 -28.82
CA GLN A 595 -4.13 -3.76 -27.69
C GLN A 595 -4.20 -4.90 -26.66
N ASN A 596 -3.89 -6.13 -27.07
CA ASN A 596 -4.12 -7.32 -26.27
C ASN A 596 -3.22 -7.38 -25.03
N PHE A 597 -3.76 -7.90 -23.94
CA PHE A 597 -3.02 -8.18 -22.71
C PHE A 597 -3.74 -9.25 -21.90
N ARG A 598 -2.98 -9.95 -21.05
CA ARG A 598 -3.55 -10.94 -20.14
C ARG A 598 -4.04 -10.26 -18.87
N VAL A 599 -5.33 -10.37 -18.58
CA VAL A 599 -5.91 -10.01 -17.28
C VAL A 599 -5.43 -11.01 -16.23
N ALA A 600 -4.89 -10.51 -15.13
CA ALA A 600 -4.42 -11.32 -14.01
C ALA A 600 -5.57 -11.69 -13.08
N ASN A 601 -5.38 -12.68 -12.21
CA ASN A 601 -6.39 -13.02 -11.21
C ASN A 601 -6.61 -11.87 -10.21
N GLY A 602 -7.87 -11.62 -9.83
CA GLY A 602 -8.25 -10.51 -8.95
C GLY A 602 -7.57 -10.51 -7.57
N ARG A 603 -7.10 -11.67 -7.09
CA ARG A 603 -6.34 -11.79 -5.83
C ARG A 603 -4.99 -11.06 -5.87
N TYR A 604 -4.39 -10.89 -7.05
CA TYR A 604 -3.11 -10.20 -7.20
C TYR A 604 -3.22 -8.69 -7.39
N VAL A 605 -4.43 -8.14 -7.46
CA VAL A 605 -4.66 -6.71 -7.72
C VAL A 605 -3.89 -5.81 -6.75
N ARG A 606 -3.81 -6.15 -5.46
CA ARG A 606 -3.02 -5.37 -4.49
C ARG A 606 -1.55 -5.26 -4.89
N ALA A 607 -0.95 -6.35 -5.38
CA ALA A 607 0.43 -6.36 -5.81
C ALA A 607 0.61 -5.59 -7.13
N LEU A 608 -0.31 -5.79 -8.08
CA LEU A 608 -0.29 -5.19 -9.42
C LEU A 608 -0.51 -3.67 -9.41
N THR A 609 -1.19 -3.15 -8.38
CA THR A 609 -1.52 -1.72 -8.21
C THR A 609 -0.70 -1.05 -7.10
N ARG A 610 0.30 -1.75 -6.53
CA ARG A 610 1.09 -1.23 -5.40
C ARG A 610 1.85 0.05 -5.73
N THR A 611 2.24 0.21 -6.99
CA THR A 611 3.02 1.36 -7.47
C THR A 611 2.17 2.38 -8.23
N SER A 612 0.84 2.26 -8.22
CA SER A 612 -0.03 3.20 -8.91
C SER A 612 0.16 4.64 -8.40
N GLY A 613 0.05 5.60 -9.31
CA GLY A 613 0.29 7.02 -9.07
C GLY A 613 1.62 7.51 -9.65
N ALA A 614 1.85 8.82 -9.50
CA ALA A 614 3.06 9.49 -9.96
C ALA A 614 4.31 8.89 -9.32
N LEU A 615 5.24 8.48 -10.18
CA LEU A 615 6.45 7.76 -9.80
C LEU A 615 7.40 8.66 -9.00
N ARG A 616 8.32 8.02 -8.28
CA ARG A 616 9.36 8.66 -7.47
C ARG A 616 10.78 8.24 -7.87
N CYS A 617 10.98 7.94 -9.15
CA CYS A 617 12.32 7.62 -9.65
C CYS A 617 13.17 8.86 -9.85
N ASN A 618 14.48 8.68 -9.69
CA ASN A 618 15.50 9.71 -9.92
C ASN A 618 16.64 9.11 -10.77
N GLU A 619 17.52 9.94 -11.33
CA GLU A 619 18.58 9.50 -12.25
C GLU A 619 19.54 8.44 -11.66
N ARG A 620 19.60 8.33 -10.32
CA ARG A 620 20.46 7.39 -9.60
C ARG A 620 19.73 6.10 -9.17
N ARG A 621 18.44 5.95 -9.47
CA ARG A 621 17.62 4.80 -9.06
C ARG A 621 16.76 4.31 -10.22
N ARG A 622 16.48 3.01 -10.25
CA ARG A 622 15.50 2.45 -11.18
C ARG A 622 14.12 3.07 -10.90
N CYS A 623 13.41 3.48 -11.95
CA CYS A 623 11.95 3.43 -11.90
C CYS A 623 11.54 1.97 -11.76
#